data_AF-A0A4Z0YGC8-F1
#
_entry.id   AF-A0A4Z0YGC8-F1
#
_cell.length_a   1.000
_cell.length_b   1.000
_cell.length_c   1.000
_cell.angle_alpha   90.00
_cell.angle_beta   90.00
_cell.angle_gamma   90.00
#
_symmetry.space_group_name_H-M   'P 1'
#
loop_
_entity.id
_entity.type
_entity.pdbx_description
1 polymer ?
#
loop_
_entity_poly.entity_id
_entity_poly.type
_entity_poly.pdbx_seq_one_letter_code
_entity_poly.pdbx_strand_id
1 'polypeptide(L)' 'MKVACMVFVILLAIFLSIRDIPEMKRQKSYKEMAVYVIILFLGVMLTILKANGADLPNPADVVVAVNSPFVAMLKGVLE' A
#
# COMPACT_ATOMS: atom_id res chain seq x y z
N MET A 1 -14.60 10.20 -5.17
CA MET A 1 -13.15 10.04 -4.94
C MET A 1 -12.72 8.59 -4.74
N LYS A 2 -13.44 7.78 -3.94
CA LYS A 2 -13.10 6.36 -3.67
C LYS A 2 -12.94 5.47 -4.92
N VAL A 3 -13.86 5.56 -5.88
CA VAL A 3 -13.84 4.75 -7.11
C VAL A 3 -12.63 5.10 -8.00
N ALA A 4 -12.29 6.38 -8.12
CA ALA A 4 -11.14 6.83 -8.91
C ALA A 4 -9.82 6.26 -8.36
N CYS A 5 -9.66 6.21 -7.03
CA CYS A 5 -8.49 5.56 -6.40
C CYS A 5 -8.43 4.07 -6.69
N MET A 6 -9.55 3.34 -6.63
CA MET A 6 -9.56 1.90 -6.96
C MET A 6 -9.16 1.66 -8.42
N VAL A 7 -9.73 2.42 -9.35
CA VAL A 7 -9.41 2.32 -10.78
C VAL A 7 -7.93 2.61 -11.02
N PHE A 8 -7.39 3.65 -10.39
CA PHE A 8 -5.99 4.00 -10.50
C PHE A 8 -5.05 2.89 -10.00
N VAL A 9 -5.37 2.29 -8.86
CA VAL A 9 -4.57 1.19 -8.26
C VAL A 9 -4.59 -0.05 -9.16
N ILE A 10 -5.74 -0.38 -9.76
CA ILE A 10 -5.86 -1.48 -10.72
C ILE A 10 -5.02 -1.19 -11.97
N LEU A 11 -5.08 0.03 -12.50
CA LEU A 11 -4.27 0.43 -13.67
C LEU A 11 -2.77 0.33 -13.39
N LEU A 12 -2.32 0.77 -12.21
CA LEU A 12 -0.92 0.63 -11.79
C LEU A 12 -0.51 -0.84 -11.66
N ALA A 13 -1.36 -1.68 -11.07
CA ALA A 13 -1.08 -3.11 -10.95
C ALA A 13 -0.93 -3.79 -12.33
N ILE A 14 -1.78 -3.42 -13.30
CA ILE A 14 -1.69 -3.89 -14.69
C ILE A 14 -0.39 -3.41 -15.34
N PHE A 15 -0.06 -2.12 -15.18
CA PHE A 15 1.16 -1.54 -15.75
C PHE A 15 2.43 -2.21 -15.21
N LEU A 16 2.52 -2.39 -13.89
CA LEU A 16 3.62 -3.11 -13.25
C LEU A 16 3.71 -4.56 -13.75
N SER A 17 2.57 -5.25 -13.85
CA SER A 17 2.52 -6.62 -14.34
C SER A 17 3.03 -6.75 -15.77
N ILE A 18 2.68 -5.82 -16.67
CA ILE A 18 3.16 -5.82 -18.06
C ILE A 18 4.68 -5.62 -18.12
N ARG A 19 5.27 -4.86 -17.18
CA ARG A 19 6.71 -4.62 -17.13
C ARG A 19 7.48 -5.78 -16.48
N ASP A 20 6.99 -6.27 -15.34
CA ASP A 20 7.73 -7.19 -14.46
C ASP A 20 7.56 -8.66 -14.89
N ILE A 21 6.35 -9.08 -15.29
CA ILE A 21 6.07 -10.45 -15.71
C ILE A 21 6.95 -10.91 -16.90
N PRO A 22 7.14 -10.14 -17.99
CA PRO A 22 7.98 -10.62 -19.10
C PRO A 22 9.44 -10.78 -18.70
N GLU A 23 9.94 -9.92 -17.80
CA GLU A 23 11.31 -10.01 -17.27
C GLU A 23 11.47 -11.30 -16.45
N MET A 24 10.54 -11.57 -15.53
CA MET A 24 10.56 -12.79 -14.71
C MET A 24 10.40 -14.07 -15.56
N LYS A 25 9.63 -13.99 -16.65
CA LYS A 25 9.41 -15.12 -17.58
C LYS A 25 10.71 -15.45 -18.30
N ARG A 26 11.45 -14.40 -18.68
CA ARG A 26 12.77 -14.53 -19.32
C ARG A 26 13.81 -15.15 -18.39
N GLN A 27 13.71 -14.89 -17.08
CA GLN A 27 14.59 -15.47 -16.07
C GLN A 27 14.17 -16.88 -15.60
N LYS A 28 13.04 -17.42 -16.08
CA LYS A 28 12.43 -18.70 -15.62
C LYS A 28 12.20 -18.75 -14.10
N SER A 29 12.12 -17.60 -13.43
CA SER A 29 11.94 -17.53 -11.97
C SER A 29 10.44 -17.59 -11.61
N TYR A 30 9.86 -18.78 -11.73
CA TYR A 30 8.44 -19.01 -11.40
C TYR A 30 8.12 -18.78 -9.92
N LYS A 31 9.11 -18.99 -9.04
CA LYS A 31 8.97 -18.75 -7.59
C LYS A 31 8.81 -17.27 -7.29
N GLU A 32 9.63 -16.43 -7.92
CA GLU A 32 9.52 -14.97 -7.76
C GLU A 32 8.22 -14.46 -8.35
N MET A 33 7.77 -14.98 -9.50
CA MET A 33 6.46 -14.63 -10.06
C MET A 33 5.32 -14.92 -9.08
N ALA A 34 5.33 -16.07 -8.43
CA ALA A 34 4.30 -16.43 -7.46
C ALA A 34 4.30 -15.44 -6.28
N VAL A 35 5.48 -15.11 -5.73
CA VAL A 35 5.60 -14.12 -4.65
C VAL A 35 5.11 -12.73 -5.10
N TYR A 36 5.51 -12.30 -6.30
CA TYR A 36 5.09 -11.03 -6.89
C TYR A 36 3.57 -10.94 -7.02
N VAL A 37 2.94 -11.94 -7.63
CA VAL A 37 1.48 -11.96 -7.82
C VAL A 37 0.75 -11.97 -6.49
N ILE A 38 1.22 -12.74 -5.51
CA ILE A 38 0.61 -12.81 -4.17
C ILE A 38 0.70 -11.44 -3.48
N ILE A 39 1.87 -10.80 -3.47
CA ILE A 39 2.06 -9.48 -2.84
C ILE A 39 1.26 -8.40 -3.56
N LEU A 40 1.27 -8.40 -4.90
CA LEU A 40 0.52 -7.44 -5.71
C LEU A 40 -0.99 -7.57 -5.45
N PHE A 41 -1.49 -8.81 -5.43
CA PHE A 41 -2.89 -9.10 -5.14
C PHE A 41 -3.27 -8.67 -3.72
N LEU A 42 -2.44 -8.98 -2.72
CA LEU A 42 -2.62 -8.52 -1.35
C LEU A 42 -2.67 -6.99 -1.26
N GLY A 43 -1.74 -6.29 -1.90
CA GLY A 43 -1.70 -4.83 -1.93
C GLY A 43 -2.96 -4.20 -2.53
N VAL A 44 -3.44 -4.76 -3.65
CA VAL A 44 -4.69 -4.32 -4.29
C VAL A 44 -5.90 -4.60 -3.37
N MET A 45 -5.99 -5.81 -2.81
CA MET A 45 -7.06 -6.18 -1.86
C MET A 45 -7.10 -5.25 -0.64
N LEU A 46 -5.95 -5.02 0.01
CA LEU A 46 -5.82 -4.13 1.16
C LEU A 46 -6.24 -2.69 0.82
N THR A 47 -5.87 -2.22 -0.37
CA THR A 47 -6.23 -0.88 -0.82
C THR A 47 -7.73 -0.74 -1.06
N ILE A 48 -8.36 -1.74 -1.68
CA ILE A 48 -9.82 -1.79 -1.87
C ILE A 48 -10.54 -1.86 -0.53
N LEU A 49 -10.05 -2.70 0.39
CA LEU A 49 -10.62 -2.87 1.72
C LEU A 49 -10.56 -1.56 2.52
N LYS A 50 -9.41 -0.87 2.51
CA LYS A 50 -9.25 0.47 3.11
C LYS A 50 -10.15 1.51 2.44
N ALA A 51 -10.28 1.48 1.11
CA ALA A 51 -11.16 2.39 0.38
C ALA A 51 -12.66 2.19 0.69
N ASN A 52 -13.06 0.96 1.05
CA ASN A 52 -14.41 0.64 1.53
C ASN A 52 -14.66 1.04 2.99
N GLY A 53 -13.66 1.60 3.68
CA GLY A 53 -13.81 2.08 5.05
C GLY A 53 -13.62 0.98 6.11
N ALA A 54 -12.98 -0.14 5.75
CA ALA A 54 -12.45 -1.02 6.78
C ALA A 54 -11.35 -0.27 7.54
N ASP A 55 -11.50 -0.18 8.86
CA ASP A 55 -10.47 0.31 9.77
C ASP A 55 -9.32 -0.69 9.81
N LEU A 56 -8.47 -0.58 8.79
CA LEU A 56 -7.20 -1.27 8.75
C LEU A 56 -6.22 -0.44 9.58
N PRO A 57 -5.68 -0.96 10.70
CA PRO A 57 -4.75 -0.21 11.53
C PRO A 57 -3.59 0.24 10.66
N ASN A 58 -3.51 1.55 10.43
CA ASN A 58 -2.52 2.12 9.55
C ASN A 58 -1.23 2.25 10.38
N PRO A 59 -0.07 1.78 9.90
CA PRO A 59 1.18 1.95 10.64
C PRO A 59 1.50 3.42 10.91
N ALA A 60 0.99 4.34 10.10
CA ALA A 60 1.08 5.77 10.37
C ALA A 60 0.35 6.19 11.66
N ASP A 61 -0.73 5.51 12.05
CA ASP A 61 -1.45 5.80 13.30
C ASP A 61 -0.57 5.42 14.50
N VAL A 62 0.22 4.37 14.37
CA VAL A 62 1.24 3.98 15.37
C VAL A 62 2.32 5.05 15.46
N VAL A 63 2.79 5.57 14.32
CA VAL A 63 3.77 6.67 14.28
C VAL A 63 3.20 7.93 14.94
N VAL A 64 1.94 8.25 14.67
CA VAL A 64 1.25 9.38 15.30
C VAL A 64 1.09 9.17 16.81
N ALA A 65 0.79 7.96 17.27
CA ALA A 65 0.71 7.64 18.69
C ALA A 65 2.05 7.83 19.42
N VAL A 66 3.16 7.40 18.79
CA VAL A 66 4.52 7.56 19.33
C VAL A 66 4.95 9.03 19.34
N ASN A 67 4.60 9.81 18.31
CA ASN A 67 4.98 11.22 18.19
C ASN A 67 4.03 12.18 18.92
N SER A 68 2.82 11.74 19.29
CA SER A 68 1.83 12.53 20.02
C SER A 68 2.39 13.24 21.27
N PRO A 69 3.17 12.59 22.17
CA PRO A 69 3.75 13.27 23.32
C PRO A 69 4.73 14.38 22.91
N PHE A 70 5.47 14.20 21.81
CA PHE A 70 6.41 15.19 21.31
C PHE A 70 5.70 16.41 20.71
N VAL A 71 4.59 16.18 19.99
CA VAL A 71 3.74 17.26 19.45
C VAL A 71 3.05 18.05 20.57
N ALA A 72 2.60 17.37 21.62
CA ALA A 72 2.02 18.02 22.80
C ALA A 72 3.04 18.90 23.53
N MET A 73 4.29 18.43 23.64
CA MET A 73 5.38 19.19 24.26
C MET A 73 5.78 20.42 23.43
N LEU A 74 5.81 20.31 22.10
CA LEU A 74 6.06 21.44 21.19
C LEU A 74 4.95 22.50 21.26
N LYS A 75 3.68 22.09 21.35
CA LYS A 75 2.57 23.04 21.53
C LYS A 75 2.70 23.84 22.82
N GLY A 76 3.04 23.19 23.93
CA GLY A 76 3.21 23.87 25.22
C GLY A 76 4.42 24.80 25.34
N VAL A 77 5.34 24.79 24.37
CA VAL A 77 6.48 25.74 24.29
C VAL A 77 6.18 26.90 23.33
N LEU A 78 5.20 26.73 22.43
CA LEU A 78 4.84 27.72 21.42
C LEU A 78 3.69 28.65 21.86
N GLU A 79 2.91 28.25 22.88
CA GLU A 79 1.98 29.10 23.65
C GLU A 79 2.69 29.73 24.86
#